data_AF-A0A0R2BC55-F1
#
_entry.id   AF-A0A0R2BC55-F1
#
_cell.length_a   1.000
_cell.length_b   1.000
_cell.length_c   1.000
_cell.angle_alpha   90.00
_cell.angle_beta   90.00
_cell.angle_gamma   90.00
#
_symmetry.space_group_name_H-M   'P 1'
#
loop_
_entity.id
_entity.type
_entity.pdbx_description
1 polymer ?
#
loop_
_entity_poly.entity_id
_entity_poly.type
_entity_poly.pdbx_seq_one_letter_code
_entity_poly.pdbx_strand_id
1 'polypeptide(L)'
;MMTQPELASDDIISRLHLPTLRKLLDDLSLDYDQLENNVASQADLHKKGNNPPSYTNVRSLGEVIEDEYDGYVQALYQDGKTVNDEAKIVTAFRQHLNQDLTQFVMVKNTGRAYLADENATQLSV
;
A
#
# COMPACT_ATOMS: atom_id res chain seq x y z
N MET A 1 8.76 26.24 -13.00
CA MET A 1 9.35 24.91 -12.73
C MET A 1 9.02 24.05 -13.93
N MET A 2 10.00 23.42 -14.59
CA MET A 2 9.69 22.43 -15.61
C MET A 2 9.26 21.15 -14.89
N THR A 3 7.99 20.77 -15.00
CA THR A 3 7.51 19.46 -14.55
C THR A 3 8.22 18.38 -15.36
N GLN A 4 8.75 17.36 -14.70
CA GLN A 4 9.35 16.23 -15.40
C GLN A 4 8.29 15.54 -16.28
N PRO A 5 8.67 14.98 -17.45
CA PRO A 5 7.72 14.27 -18.31
C PRO A 5 7.19 13.03 -17.59
N GLU A 6 5.89 12.76 -17.68
CA GLU A 6 5.27 11.56 -17.10
C GLU A 6 5.95 10.29 -17.63
N LEU A 7 6.34 9.41 -16.71
CA LEU A 7 6.99 8.13 -17.00
C LEU A 7 6.24 7.03 -16.24
N ALA A 8 6.28 5.79 -16.73
CA ALA A 8 5.77 4.65 -15.97
C ALA A 8 6.64 4.40 -14.72
N SER A 9 6.06 3.83 -13.67
CA SER A 9 6.78 3.54 -12.41
C SER A 9 8.03 2.69 -12.64
N ASP A 10 7.94 1.66 -13.48
CA ASP A 10 9.08 0.81 -13.84
C ASP A 10 10.23 1.58 -14.50
N ASP A 11 9.90 2.55 -15.38
CA ASP A 11 10.89 3.40 -16.03
C ASP A 11 11.57 4.32 -15.03
N ILE A 12 10.80 4.85 -14.07
CA ILE A 12 11.31 5.70 -12.99
C ILE A 12 12.21 4.88 -12.05
N ILE A 13 11.78 3.68 -11.64
CA ILE A 13 12.54 2.76 -10.78
C ILE A 13 13.89 2.48 -11.42
N SER A 14 13.90 2.13 -12.71
CA SER A 14 15.13 1.89 -13.47
C SER A 14 16.03 3.12 -13.54
N ARG A 15 15.44 4.29 -13.86
CA ARG A 15 16.17 5.56 -14.04
C ARG A 15 16.76 6.12 -12.75
N LEU A 16 16.05 5.97 -11.64
CA LEU A 16 16.46 6.47 -10.33
C LEU A 16 17.17 5.38 -9.49
N HIS A 17 17.38 4.19 -10.05
CA HIS A 17 17.99 3.04 -9.37
C HIS A 17 17.28 2.70 -8.05
N LEU A 18 15.95 2.75 -8.05
CA LEU A 18 15.10 2.42 -6.89
C LEU A 18 14.97 0.89 -6.73
N PRO A 19 14.55 0.40 -5.54
CA PRO A 19 14.22 -0.99 -5.38
C PRO A 19 13.09 -1.38 -6.35
N THR A 20 13.13 -2.60 -6.89
CA THR A 20 11.94 -3.16 -7.56
C THR A 20 10.87 -3.46 -6.51
N LEU A 21 9.59 -3.53 -6.93
CA LEU A 21 8.50 -3.91 -6.02
C LEU A 21 8.81 -5.22 -5.29
N ARG A 22 9.32 -6.23 -6.00
CA ARG A 22 9.72 -7.50 -5.38
C ARG A 22 10.76 -7.32 -4.28
N LYS A 23 11.83 -6.55 -4.54
CA LYS A 23 12.88 -6.31 -3.56
C LYS A 23 12.37 -5.51 -2.36
N LEU A 24 11.50 -4.53 -2.61
CA LEU A 24 10.84 -3.76 -1.57
C LEU A 24 10.02 -4.65 -0.64
N LEU A 25 9.19 -5.55 -1.20
CA LEU A 25 8.38 -6.49 -0.42
C LEU A 25 9.26 -7.44 0.41
N ASP A 26 10.36 -7.94 -0.16
CA ASP A 26 11.34 -8.74 0.57
C ASP A 26 11.97 -7.94 1.74
N ASP A 27 12.33 -6.67 1.52
CA ASP A 27 12.91 -5.80 2.53
C ASP A 27 11.90 -5.39 3.62
N LEU A 28 10.61 -5.30 3.31
CA LEU A 28 9.53 -5.10 4.27
C LEU A 28 9.28 -6.32 5.16
N SER A 29 9.92 -7.46 4.87
CA SER A 29 9.80 -8.70 5.65
C SER A 29 8.36 -9.19 5.79
N LEU A 30 7.53 -8.96 4.77
CA LEU A 30 6.18 -9.49 4.70
C LEU A 30 6.20 -10.86 4.03
N ASP A 31 5.52 -11.83 4.64
CA ASP A 31 5.32 -13.12 3.99
C ASP A 31 4.18 -13.06 2.97
N TYR A 32 4.11 -14.08 2.12
CA TYR A 32 3.10 -14.14 1.06
C TYR A 32 1.67 -14.17 1.62
N ASP A 33 1.45 -14.86 2.74
CA ASP A 33 0.13 -14.97 3.37
C ASP A 33 -0.34 -13.61 3.89
N GLN A 34 0.58 -12.78 4.40
CA GLN A 34 0.30 -11.41 4.81
C GLN A 34 -0.11 -10.53 3.65
N LEU A 35 0.55 -10.67 2.49
CA LEU A 35 0.23 -9.89 1.29
C LEU A 35 -1.16 -10.23 0.73
N GLU A 36 -1.61 -11.48 0.89
CA GLU A 36 -2.93 -11.93 0.46
C GLU A 36 -4.05 -11.58 1.46
N ASN A 37 -3.73 -10.97 2.62
CA ASN A 37 -4.74 -10.53 3.56
C ASN A 37 -5.66 -9.49 2.90
N ASN A 38 -6.96 -9.71 3.07
CA ASN A 38 -7.97 -8.75 2.62
C ASN A 38 -7.97 -7.54 3.55
N VAL A 39 -7.86 -6.35 2.96
CA VAL A 39 -7.89 -5.07 3.66
C VAL A 39 -8.90 -4.14 3.00
N ALA A 40 -9.42 -3.19 3.78
CA ALA A 40 -10.27 -2.12 3.28
C ALA A 40 -10.01 -0.84 4.07
N SER A 41 -10.27 0.32 3.45
CA SER A 41 -10.24 1.58 4.17
C SER A 41 -11.35 1.60 5.23
N GLN A 42 -11.08 2.21 6.39
CA GLN A 42 -12.09 2.46 7.40
C GLN A 42 -13.27 3.28 6.85
N ALA A 43 -13.02 4.16 5.87
CA ALA A 43 -14.03 4.97 5.21
C ALA A 43 -14.98 4.16 4.31
N ASP A 44 -14.58 2.96 3.89
CA ASP A 44 -15.37 2.09 3.01
C ASP A 44 -16.39 1.23 3.78
N LEU A 45 -16.54 1.43 5.09
CA LEU A 45 -17.59 0.76 5.86
C LEU A 45 -18.97 1.31 5.46
N HIS A 46 -19.75 0.48 4.77
CA HIS A 46 -21.07 0.85 4.29
C HIS A 46 -22.19 0.07 4.99
N LYS A 47 -23.31 0.75 5.28
CA LYS A 47 -24.56 0.14 5.78
C LYS A 47 -25.75 0.65 4.97
N LYS A 48 -26.42 -0.24 4.24
CA LYS A 48 -27.61 0.08 3.43
C LYS A 48 -28.84 -0.71 3.87
N GLY A 49 -29.88 0.00 4.31
CA GLY A 49 -31.15 -0.62 4.71
C GLY A 49 -30.98 -1.64 5.82
N ASN A 50 -31.58 -2.83 5.63
CA ASN A 50 -31.52 -3.93 6.60
C ASN A 50 -30.33 -4.89 6.39
N ASN A 51 -29.42 -4.59 5.46
CA ASN A 51 -28.23 -5.41 5.29
C ASN A 51 -27.26 -5.19 6.46
N PRO A 52 -26.49 -6.24 6.85
CA PRO A 52 -25.40 -6.06 7.79
C PRO A 52 -24.39 -5.03 7.23
N PRO A 53 -23.73 -4.23 8.10
CA PRO A 53 -22.61 -3.41 7.69
C PRO A 53 -21.57 -4.26 6.94
N SER A 54 -20.96 -3.71 5.91
CA SER A 54 -19.90 -4.36 5.16
C SER A 54 -18.92 -3.33 4.65
N TYR A 55 -17.65 -3.65 4.72
CA TYR A 55 -16.64 -2.94 3.94
C TYR A 55 -16.91 -3.15 2.45
N THR A 56 -16.82 -2.07 1.69
CA THR A 56 -16.75 -2.07 0.23
C THR A 56 -15.30 -1.90 -0.21
N ASN A 57 -15.00 -2.13 -1.50
CA ASN A 57 -13.65 -1.92 -2.05
C ASN A 57 -12.53 -2.71 -1.33
N VAL A 58 -12.79 -3.99 -1.06
CA VAL A 58 -11.82 -4.88 -0.43
C VAL A 58 -10.75 -5.27 -1.44
N ARG A 59 -9.48 -5.17 -1.03
CA ARG A 59 -8.29 -5.45 -1.84
C ARG A 59 -7.28 -6.27 -1.03
N SER A 60 -6.29 -6.85 -1.69
CA SER A 60 -5.20 -7.50 -0.95
C SER A 60 -4.24 -6.44 -0.37
N LEU A 61 -3.55 -6.77 0.73
CA LEU A 61 -2.51 -5.90 1.28
C LEU A 61 -1.40 -5.64 0.26
N GLY A 62 -1.05 -6.65 -0.55
CA GLY A 62 -0.07 -6.53 -1.63
C GLY A 62 -0.46 -5.48 -2.67
N GLU A 63 -1.73 -5.48 -3.11
CA GLU A 63 -2.24 -4.47 -4.05
C GLU A 63 -2.19 -3.05 -3.48
N VAL A 64 -2.46 -2.89 -2.18
CA VAL A 64 -2.36 -1.58 -1.51
C VAL A 64 -0.91 -1.09 -1.45
N ILE A 65 0.04 -1.98 -1.14
CA ILE A 65 1.47 -1.63 -1.08
C ILE A 65 2.01 -1.29 -2.47
N GLU A 66 1.60 -2.02 -3.51
CA GLU A 66 1.98 -1.76 -4.91
C GLU A 66 1.54 -0.37 -5.36
N ASP A 67 0.24 -0.04 -5.19
CA ASP A 67 -0.29 1.27 -5.56
C ASP A 67 0.41 2.42 -4.81
N GLU A 68 0.68 2.22 -3.51
CA GLU A 68 1.36 3.22 -2.69
C GLU A 68 2.81 3.40 -3.12
N TYR A 69 3.49 2.30 -3.48
CA TYR A 69 4.87 2.38 -3.97
C TYR A 69 4.95 3.08 -5.33
N ASP A 70 4.02 2.80 -6.24
CA ASP A 70 3.90 3.50 -7.52
C ASP A 70 3.70 5.01 -7.33
N GLY A 71 2.78 5.39 -6.44
CA GLY A 71 2.56 6.79 -6.07
C GLY A 71 3.80 7.46 -5.47
N TYR A 72 4.49 6.75 -4.58
CA TYR A 72 5.72 7.23 -3.95
C TYR A 72 6.85 7.44 -4.96
N VAL A 73 7.06 6.49 -5.87
CA VAL A 73 8.05 6.56 -6.96
C VAL A 73 7.77 7.76 -7.87
N GLN A 74 6.50 7.97 -8.24
CA GLN A 74 6.08 9.14 -9.02
C GLN A 74 6.38 10.45 -8.31
N ALA A 75 6.05 10.56 -7.02
CA ALA A 75 6.31 11.76 -6.23
C ALA A 75 7.81 12.07 -6.16
N LEU A 76 8.66 11.06 -5.93
CA LEU A 76 10.12 11.23 -5.92
C LEU A 76 10.65 11.80 -7.25
N TYR A 77 10.13 11.26 -8.35
CA TYR A 77 10.51 11.70 -9.69
C TYR A 77 10.05 13.12 -9.98
N GLN A 78 8.80 13.47 -9.65
CA GLN A 78 8.28 14.83 -9.84
C GLN A 78 9.01 15.88 -8.99
N ASP A 79 9.41 15.50 -7.76
CA ASP A 79 10.21 16.34 -6.86
C ASP A 79 11.65 16.58 -7.35
N GLY A 80 12.11 15.83 -8.36
CA GLY A 80 13.49 15.88 -8.82
C GLY A 80 14.50 15.36 -7.81
N LYS A 81 14.05 14.57 -6.83
CA LYS A 81 14.92 13.94 -5.85
C LYS A 81 15.68 12.80 -6.51
N THR A 82 17.00 12.94 -6.54
CA THR A 82 17.94 11.88 -6.91
C THR A 82 18.45 11.26 -5.62
N VAL A 83 17.64 10.38 -5.01
CA VAL A 83 18.06 9.69 -3.79
C VAL A 83 18.98 8.54 -4.19
N ASN A 84 20.25 8.61 -3.81
CA ASN A 84 21.27 7.61 -4.18
C ASN A 84 21.43 6.49 -3.14
N ASP A 85 20.54 6.42 -2.14
CA ASP A 85 20.66 5.51 -1.00
C ASP A 85 19.36 4.72 -0.84
N GLU A 86 19.35 3.53 -1.43
CA GLU A 86 18.21 2.62 -1.47
C GLU A 86 17.64 2.34 -0.06
N ALA A 87 18.50 2.14 0.94
CA ALA A 87 18.07 1.85 2.30
C ALA A 87 17.27 3.01 2.93
N LYS A 88 17.63 4.26 2.60
CA LYS A 88 16.86 5.44 3.04
C LYS A 88 15.51 5.53 2.35
N ILE A 89 15.44 5.15 1.09
CA ILE A 89 14.19 5.13 0.32
C ILE A 89 13.24 4.11 0.92
N VAL A 90 13.71 2.87 1.14
CA VAL A 90 12.92 1.82 1.78
C VAL A 90 12.48 2.23 3.18
N THR A 91 13.37 2.84 3.98
CA THR A 91 13.02 3.31 5.33
C THR A 91 11.96 4.41 5.29
N ALA A 92 12.09 5.39 4.39
CA ALA A 92 11.13 6.48 4.24
C ALA A 92 9.78 5.96 3.74
N PHE A 93 9.79 5.07 2.74
CA PHE A 93 8.59 4.41 2.25
C PHE A 93 7.92 3.61 3.36
N ARG A 94 8.65 2.81 4.13
CA ARG A 94 8.11 2.05 5.27
C ARG A 94 7.42 2.95 6.30
N GLN A 95 8.01 4.10 6.61
CA GLN A 95 7.41 5.06 7.54
C GLN A 95 6.12 5.67 7.00
N HIS A 96 6.12 6.02 5.72
CA HIS A 96 4.94 6.54 5.00
C HIS A 96 3.83 5.48 4.94
N LEU A 97 4.16 4.27 4.46
CA LEU A 97 3.24 3.14 4.40
C LEU A 97 2.65 2.81 5.77
N ASN A 98 3.44 2.80 6.84
CA ASN A 98 2.91 2.56 8.19
C ASN A 98 1.94 3.65 8.67
N GLN A 99 2.07 4.89 8.21
CA GLN A 99 1.10 5.93 8.51
C GLN A 99 -0.20 5.69 7.74
N ASP A 100 -0.11 5.33 6.46
CA ASP A 100 -1.29 5.09 5.63
C ASP A 100 -2.04 3.82 6.03
N LEU A 101 -1.32 2.75 6.42
CA LEU A 101 -1.90 1.50 6.91
C LEU A 101 -2.79 1.70 8.16
N THR A 102 -2.62 2.79 8.91
CA THR A 102 -3.53 3.12 10.02
C THR A 102 -4.97 3.42 9.57
N GLN A 103 -5.16 3.79 8.31
CA GLN A 103 -6.46 4.05 7.72
C GLN A 103 -7.16 2.77 7.23
N PHE A 104 -6.46 1.64 7.24
CA PHE A 104 -6.97 0.35 6.78
C PHE A 104 -7.29 -0.57 7.96
N VAL A 105 -8.15 -1.53 7.70
CA VAL A 105 -8.42 -2.66 8.61
C VAL A 105 -8.33 -3.95 7.83
N MET A 106 -7.85 -5.01 8.47
CA MET A 106 -8.01 -6.36 7.96
C MET A 106 -9.48 -6.75 8.02
N VAL A 107 -9.97 -7.35 6.93
CA VAL A 107 -11.36 -7.77 6.80
C VAL A 107 -11.46 -9.25 6.48
N LYS A 108 -12.50 -9.90 7.00
CA LYS A 108 -12.85 -11.28 6.71
C LYS A 108 -14.15 -11.35 5.94
N ASN A 109 -14.19 -12.23 4.94
CA ASN A 109 -15.41 -12.56 4.22
C ASN A 109 -16.26 -13.53 5.05
N THR A 110 -17.45 -13.11 5.44
CA THR A 110 -18.40 -13.94 6.21
C THR A 110 -19.41 -14.69 5.34
N GLY A 111 -19.23 -14.65 4.01
CA GLY A 111 -20.16 -15.14 3.00
C GLY A 111 -21.32 -14.19 2.69
N ARG A 112 -21.55 -13.17 3.54
CA ARG A 112 -22.63 -12.17 3.36
C ARG A 112 -22.15 -10.73 3.42
N ALA A 113 -20.98 -10.50 4.02
CA ALA A 113 -20.36 -9.20 4.20
C ALA A 113 -18.86 -9.37 4.45
N TYR A 114 -18.12 -8.31 4.20
CA TYR A 114 -16.75 -8.14 4.68
C TYR A 114 -16.79 -7.35 5.96
N LEU A 115 -16.31 -7.95 7.05
CA LEU A 115 -16.28 -7.34 8.37
C LEU A 115 -14.84 -7.22 8.86
N ALA A 116 -14.56 -6.20 9.65
CA ALA A 116 -13.27 -6.07 10.32
C ALA A 116 -13.00 -7.36 11.12
N ASP A 117 -11.77 -7.85 11.06
CA ASP A 117 -11.37 -8.95 11.92
C ASP A 117 -10.88 -8.41 13.26
N GLU A 118 -11.72 -8.55 14.28
CA GLU A 118 -11.47 -8.01 15.64
C GLU A 118 -10.26 -8.65 16.34
N ASN A 119 -9.81 -9.82 15.86
CA ASN A 119 -8.60 -10.49 16.38
C ASN A 119 -7.34 -10.11 15.60
N ALA A 120 -7.48 -9.38 14.50
CA ALA A 120 -6.35 -8.99 13.69
C ALA A 120 -5.53 -7.92 14.40
N THR A 121 -4.21 -8.07 14.37
CA THR A 121 -3.30 -7.02 14.83
C THR A 121 -3.40 -5.81 13.90
N GLN A 122 -3.06 -4.63 14.40
CA GLN A 122 -2.95 -3.45 13.54
C GLN A 122 -1.96 -3.73 12.40
N LEU A 123 -2.32 -3.32 11.18
CA LEU A 123 -1.46 -3.46 10.01
C LEU A 123 -0.21 -2.58 10.17
N SER A 124 0.96 -3.20 10.03
CA SER A 124 2.25 -2.52 10.05
C SER A 124 3.31 -3.38 9.35
N VAL A 125 4.35 -2.71 8.84
CA VAL A 125 5.47 -3.27 8.08
C VAL A 125 6.84 -2.82 8.64
#